data_AF-A0A2E0AK09-F1
#
_entry.id   AF-A0A2E0AK09-F1
#
_cell.length_a   1.000
_cell.length_b   1.000
_cell.length_c   1.000
_cell.angle_alpha   90.00
_cell.angle_beta   90.00
_cell.angle_gamma   90.00
#
_symmetry.space_group_name_H-M   'P 1'
#
loop_
_entity.id
_entity.type
_entity.pdbx_description
1 polymer ?
#
loop_
_entity_poly.entity_id
_entity_poly.type
_entity_poly.pdbx_seq_one_letter_code
_entity_poly.pdbx_strand_id
1 'polypeptide(L)'
;MDLMSQGKAPAKPLLYMLSALRILLVIAILFYCYIETIETMSGKEILHLTMFAAFFLLANLELTFCRVMLSIKEAERAQRFTFFAVFMISAALLEIFDAGLAKIIGFEQVVRSSILVSTFTFIEFAVGLVAVAFAAYSLDRLLVTLKSVVKQPRFV
;
A
#
# COMPACT_ATOMS: atom_id res chain seq x y z
N MET A 1 -27.31 -31.06 22.88
CA MET A 1 -26.02 -31.15 22.17
C MET A 1 -26.34 -31.32 20.71
N ASP A 2 -26.28 -30.25 19.93
CA ASP A 2 -26.12 -30.26 18.45
C ASP A 2 -26.15 -28.82 17.92
N LEU A 3 -25.12 -28.05 18.27
CA LEU A 3 -24.85 -26.72 17.68
C LEU A 3 -23.54 -26.72 16.87
N MET A 4 -23.04 -27.90 16.48
CA MET A 4 -21.81 -28.08 15.71
C MET A 4 -22.06 -28.51 14.26
N SER A 5 -22.90 -27.79 13.52
CA SER A 5 -23.01 -28.01 12.06
C SER A 5 -23.59 -26.81 11.30
N GLN A 6 -23.00 -25.61 11.48
CA GLN A 6 -23.11 -24.56 10.46
C GLN A 6 -21.72 -24.13 9.99
N GLY A 7 -20.99 -25.08 9.39
CA GLY A 7 -19.93 -24.74 8.44
C GLY A 7 -20.55 -24.06 7.23
N LYS A 8 -20.81 -22.74 7.33
CA LYS A 8 -21.20 -21.93 6.17
C LYS A 8 -20.08 -22.05 5.13
N ALA A 9 -20.43 -22.61 3.97
CA ALA A 9 -19.53 -22.67 2.82
C ALA A 9 -18.91 -21.28 2.56
N PRO A 10 -17.63 -21.22 2.15
CA PRO A 10 -16.95 -19.94 1.93
C PRO A 10 -17.78 -19.08 0.96
N ALA A 11 -17.99 -17.81 1.31
CA ALA A 11 -18.75 -16.89 0.49
C ALA A 11 -18.02 -16.67 -0.86
N LYS A 12 -18.37 -17.50 -1.85
CA LYS A 12 -17.88 -17.40 -3.24
C LYS A 12 -17.83 -15.96 -3.77
N PRO A 13 -18.85 -15.08 -3.58
CA PRO A 13 -18.77 -13.69 -4.05
C PRO A 13 -17.59 -12.91 -3.44
N LEU A 14 -17.29 -13.12 -2.15
CA LEU A 14 -16.19 -12.44 -1.47
C LEU A 14 -14.82 -12.87 -2.01
N LEU A 15 -14.66 -14.15 -2.36
CA LEU A 15 -13.42 -14.65 -2.96
C LEU A 15 -13.18 -14.10 -4.37
N TYR A 16 -14.24 -13.93 -5.16
CA TYR A 16 -14.16 -13.27 -6.47
C TYR A 16 -13.79 -11.79 -6.31
N MET A 17 -14.43 -11.09 -5.37
CA MET A 17 -14.13 -9.68 -5.09
C MET A 17 -12.66 -9.48 -4.69
N LEU A 18 -12.13 -10.30 -3.77
CA LEU A 18 -10.71 -10.23 -3.36
C LEU A 18 -9.76 -10.51 -4.52
N SER A 19 -10.14 -11.39 -5.45
CA SER A 19 -9.31 -11.70 -6.63
C SER A 19 -9.36 -10.58 -7.66
N ALA A 20 -10.53 -9.96 -7.88
CA ALA A 20 -10.67 -8.78 -8.72
C ALA A 20 -9.88 -7.58 -8.17
N LEU A 21 -9.91 -7.38 -6.84
CA LEU A 21 -9.17 -6.30 -6.17
C LEU A 21 -7.66 -6.43 -6.36
N ARG A 22 -7.13 -7.67 -6.44
CA ARG A 22 -5.72 -7.93 -6.76
C ARG A 22 -5.36 -7.54 -8.20
N ILE A 23 -6.25 -7.78 -9.16
CA ILE A 23 -6.04 -7.38 -10.56
C ILE A 23 -6.07 -5.85 -10.64
N LEU A 24 -7.03 -5.21 -9.96
CA LEU A 24 -7.11 -3.76 -9.87
C LEU A 24 -5.86 -3.15 -9.23
N LEU A 25 -5.26 -3.81 -8.23
CA LEU A 25 -3.98 -3.37 -7.64
C LEU A 25 -2.86 -3.33 -8.67
N VAL A 26 -2.70 -4.38 -9.51
CA VAL A 26 -1.68 -4.41 -10.57
C VAL A 26 -1.93 -3.28 -11.58
N ILE A 27 -3.19 -3.08 -11.97
CA ILE A 27 -3.58 -2.00 -12.88
C ILE A 27 -3.25 -0.63 -12.26
N ALA A 28 -3.55 -0.43 -10.97
CA ALA A 28 -3.25 0.81 -10.25
C ALA A 28 -1.75 1.12 -10.20
N ILE A 29 -0.89 0.11 -10.00
CA ILE A 29 0.57 0.26 -10.02
C ILE A 29 1.05 0.71 -11.41
N LEU A 30 0.52 0.13 -12.48
CA LEU A 30 0.87 0.53 -13.85
C LEU A 30 0.45 1.98 -14.14
N PHE A 31 -0.76 2.37 -13.72
CA PHE A 31 -1.22 3.76 -13.84
C PHE A 31 -0.36 4.72 -13.01
N TYR A 32 0.03 4.33 -11.80
CA TYR A 32 0.95 5.13 -10.98
C TYR A 32 2.27 5.38 -11.73
N CYS A 33 2.96 4.34 -12.22
CA CYS A 33 4.22 4.52 -12.93
C CYS A 33 4.07 5.44 -14.16
N TYR A 34 2.94 5.34 -14.86
CA TYR A 34 2.64 6.21 -15.99
C TYR A 34 2.42 7.67 -15.57
N ILE A 35 1.63 7.92 -14.51
CA ILE A 35 1.37 9.26 -14.00
C ILE A 35 2.66 9.87 -13.46
N GLU A 36 3.43 9.12 -12.69
CA GLU A 36 4.72 9.54 -12.13
C GLU A 36 5.66 10.02 -13.24
N THR A 37 5.79 9.24 -14.32
CA THR A 37 6.60 9.63 -15.49
C THR A 37 6.14 10.96 -16.09
N ILE A 38 4.83 11.19 -16.17
CA ILE A 38 4.27 12.46 -16.68
C ILE A 38 4.51 13.60 -15.70
N GLU A 39 4.33 13.38 -14.40
CA GLU A 39 4.57 14.39 -13.36
C GLU A 39 6.04 14.81 -13.34
N THR A 40 6.98 13.86 -13.40
CA THR A 40 8.42 14.14 -13.51
C THR A 40 8.76 14.97 -14.77
N MET A 41 8.06 14.74 -15.89
CA MET A 41 8.28 15.51 -17.12
C MET A 41 7.59 16.89 -17.13
N SER A 42 6.48 17.04 -16.41
CA SER A 42 5.62 18.22 -16.45
C SER A 42 5.82 19.18 -15.27
N GLY A 43 6.56 18.78 -14.24
CA GLY A 43 6.85 19.59 -13.06
C GLY A 43 5.60 19.91 -12.23
N LYS A 44 4.57 19.07 -12.31
CA LYS A 44 3.34 19.19 -11.53
C LYS A 44 3.28 18.06 -10.52
N GLU A 45 3.02 18.40 -9.27
CA GLU A 45 2.98 17.45 -8.15
C GLU A 45 1.61 17.47 -7.49
N ILE A 46 0.72 16.54 -7.85
CA ILE A 46 -0.62 16.44 -7.26
C ILE A 46 -0.77 15.11 -6.48
N LEU A 47 0.02 14.10 -6.84
CA LEU A 47 -0.25 12.73 -6.43
C LEU A 47 0.32 12.35 -5.06
N HIS A 48 1.51 12.83 -4.68
CA HIS A 48 2.23 12.37 -3.48
C HIS A 48 1.46 12.57 -2.15
N LEU A 49 0.86 13.75 -1.93
CA LEU A 49 0.10 14.00 -0.69
C LEU A 49 -1.14 13.11 -0.60
N THR A 50 -1.78 12.86 -1.74
CA THR A 50 -2.94 11.97 -1.83
C THR A 50 -2.54 10.52 -1.53
N MET A 51 -1.41 10.07 -2.10
CA MET A 51 -0.85 8.74 -1.86
C MET A 51 -0.43 8.56 -0.39
N PHE A 52 0.23 9.55 0.19
CA PHE A 52 0.53 9.57 1.62
C PHE A 52 -0.73 9.33 2.47
N ALA A 53 -1.80 10.10 2.23
CA ALA A 53 -3.04 9.96 2.98
C ALA A 53 -3.67 8.57 2.78
N ALA A 54 -3.68 8.07 1.54
CA ALA A 54 -4.21 6.75 1.22
C ALA A 54 -3.42 5.63 1.93
N PHE A 55 -2.09 5.66 1.87
CA PHE A 55 -1.22 4.69 2.55
C PHE A 55 -1.38 4.76 4.06
N PHE A 56 -1.45 5.95 4.64
CA PHE A 56 -1.67 6.12 6.07
C PHE A 56 -3.04 5.55 6.51
N LEU A 57 -4.10 5.76 5.74
CA LEU A 57 -5.42 5.17 6.02
C LEU A 57 -5.39 3.65 5.91
N LEU A 58 -4.72 3.10 4.90
CA LEU A 58 -4.57 1.66 4.73
C LEU A 58 -3.76 1.02 5.85
N ALA A 59 -2.70 1.67 6.32
CA ALA A 59 -1.93 1.22 7.48
C ALA A 59 -2.81 1.14 8.74
N ASN A 60 -3.67 2.15 8.96
CA ASN A 60 -4.61 2.15 10.06
C ASN A 60 -5.65 1.02 9.94
N LEU A 61 -6.10 0.71 8.72
CA LEU A 61 -6.98 -0.43 8.46
C LEU A 61 -6.27 -1.76 8.81
N GLU A 62 -5.02 -1.93 8.40
CA GLU A 62 -4.21 -3.12 8.72
C GLU A 62 -3.98 -3.27 10.23
N LEU A 63 -3.70 -2.17 10.96
CA LEU A 63 -3.61 -2.17 12.42
C LEU A 63 -4.95 -2.51 13.09
N THR A 64 -6.06 -2.07 12.51
CA THR A 64 -7.40 -2.41 13.00
C THR A 64 -7.65 -3.91 12.85
N PHE A 65 -7.30 -4.50 11.70
CA PHE A 65 -7.36 -5.96 11.54
C PHE A 65 -6.44 -6.69 12.52
N CYS A 66 -5.24 -6.18 12.80
CA CYS A 66 -4.38 -6.73 13.83
C CYS A 66 -5.08 -6.80 15.20
N ARG A 67 -5.69 -5.69 15.65
CA ARG A 67 -6.44 -5.65 16.93
C ARG A 67 -7.60 -6.65 16.95
N VAL A 68 -8.33 -6.80 15.84
CA VAL A 68 -9.41 -7.80 15.72
C VAL A 68 -8.85 -9.22 15.77
N MET A 69 -7.71 -9.51 15.13
CA MET A 69 -7.09 -10.83 15.20
C MET A 69 -6.58 -11.17 16.60
N LEU A 70 -6.04 -10.18 17.34
CA LEU A 70 -5.62 -10.36 18.73
C LEU A 70 -6.81 -10.66 19.65
N SER A 71 -7.97 -10.03 19.44
CA SER A 71 -9.15 -10.28 20.28
C SER A 71 -9.72 -11.69 20.09
N ILE A 72 -9.53 -12.31 18.92
CA ILE A 72 -9.89 -13.71 18.65
C ILE A 72 -8.73 -14.69 18.90
N LYS A 73 -7.68 -14.27 19.61
CA LYS A 73 -6.51 -15.09 20.00
C LYS A 73 -5.70 -15.67 18.83
N GLU A 74 -5.79 -15.08 17.65
CA GLU A 74 -5.02 -15.45 16.45
C GLU A 74 -3.72 -14.62 16.36
N ALA A 75 -2.82 -14.80 17.33
CA ALA A 75 -1.62 -13.98 17.50
C ALA A 75 -0.68 -14.02 16.27
N GLU A 76 -0.53 -15.18 15.63
CA GLU A 76 0.33 -15.33 14.46
C GLU A 76 -0.17 -14.47 13.27
N ARG A 77 -1.49 -14.43 13.06
CA ARG A 77 -2.09 -13.60 12.01
C ARG A 77 -2.01 -12.13 12.36
N ALA A 78 -2.26 -11.77 13.62
CA ALA A 78 -2.12 -10.40 14.09
C ALA A 78 -0.71 -9.83 13.82
N GLN A 79 0.33 -10.61 14.09
CA GLN A 79 1.71 -10.22 13.83
C GLN A 79 1.96 -9.94 12.33
N ARG A 80 1.37 -10.74 11.44
CA ARG A 80 1.46 -10.50 9.99
C ARG A 80 0.80 -9.18 9.58
N PHE A 81 -0.38 -8.86 10.12
CA PHE A 81 -1.03 -7.56 9.88
C PHE A 81 -0.21 -6.38 10.40
N THR A 82 0.46 -6.53 11.54
CA THR A 82 1.41 -5.51 12.03
C THR A 82 2.58 -5.31 11.06
N PHE A 83 3.13 -6.40 10.53
CA PHE A 83 4.21 -6.32 9.55
C PHE A 83 3.77 -5.59 8.27
N PHE A 84 2.58 -5.89 7.75
CA PHE A 84 1.99 -5.18 6.62
C PHE A 84 1.84 -3.68 6.92
N ALA A 85 1.26 -3.34 8.08
CA ALA A 85 1.11 -1.96 8.50
C ALA A 85 2.44 -1.19 8.55
N VAL A 86 3.55 -1.84 8.96
CA VAL A 86 4.88 -1.22 8.93
C VAL A 86 5.31 -0.89 7.51
N PHE A 87 5.14 -1.80 6.53
CA PHE A 87 5.44 -1.48 5.12
C PHE A 87 4.58 -0.32 4.61
N MET A 88 3.30 -0.30 4.98
CA MET A 88 2.39 0.74 4.53
C MET A 88 2.72 2.11 5.16
N ILE A 89 3.12 2.14 6.43
CA ILE A 89 3.64 3.36 7.08
C ILE A 89 4.96 3.80 6.43
N SER A 90 5.86 2.86 6.15
CA SER A 90 7.11 3.18 5.44
C SER A 90 6.83 3.75 4.05
N ALA A 91 5.89 3.17 3.29
CA ALA A 91 5.45 3.72 2.01
C ALA A 91 4.91 5.15 2.15
N ALA A 92 4.05 5.40 3.14
CA ALA A 92 3.53 6.73 3.42
C ALA A 92 4.65 7.73 3.73
N LEU A 93 5.63 7.36 4.57
CA LEU A 93 6.75 8.22 4.90
C LEU A 93 7.65 8.51 3.69
N LEU A 94 7.82 7.53 2.79
CA LEU A 94 8.56 7.73 1.55
C LEU A 94 7.85 8.71 0.61
N GLU A 95 6.52 8.68 0.50
CA GLU A 95 5.75 9.68 -0.28
C GLU A 95 5.89 11.10 0.28
N ILE A 96 5.99 11.27 1.61
CA ILE A 96 6.30 12.59 2.20
C ILE A 96 7.70 13.03 1.83
N PHE A 97 8.67 12.11 1.91
CA PHE A 97 10.05 12.39 1.56
C PHE A 97 10.17 12.78 0.09
N ASP A 98 9.46 12.07 -0.78
CA ASP A 98 9.37 12.32 -2.22
C ASP A 98 8.81 13.72 -2.52
N ALA A 99 7.64 14.05 -1.94
CA ALA A 99 7.07 15.40 -2.03
C ALA A 99 8.01 16.50 -1.52
N GLY A 100 8.81 16.20 -0.50
CA GLY A 100 9.84 17.10 0.02
C GLY A 100 11.01 17.31 -0.96
N LEU A 101 11.49 16.23 -1.57
CA LEU A 101 12.55 16.28 -2.60
C LEU A 101 12.10 17.08 -3.81
N ALA A 102 10.87 16.84 -4.30
CA ALA A 102 10.29 17.52 -5.44
C ALA A 102 10.28 19.06 -5.25
N LYS A 103 9.90 19.53 -4.05
CA LYS A 103 9.96 20.96 -3.68
C LYS A 103 11.38 21.53 -3.66
N ILE A 104 12.37 20.75 -3.22
CA ILE A 104 13.78 21.18 -3.22
C ILE A 104 14.28 21.30 -4.66
N ILE A 105 13.94 20.34 -5.53
CA ILE A 105 14.31 20.35 -6.95
C ILE A 105 13.70 21.55 -7.67
N GLY A 106 12.41 21.84 -7.44
CA GLY A 106 11.75 23.02 -8.01
C GLY A 106 12.41 24.35 -7.63
N PHE A 107 13.01 24.44 -6.44
CA PHE A 107 13.78 25.61 -6.02
C PHE A 107 15.19 25.67 -6.66
N GLU A 108 15.90 24.53 -6.74
CA GLU A 108 17.24 24.42 -7.32
C GLU A 108 17.25 24.60 -8.85
N GLN A 109 16.18 24.21 -9.57
CA GLN A 109 16.06 24.45 -11.02
C GLN A 109 16.16 25.93 -11.41
N VAL A 110 15.86 26.85 -10.48
CA VAL A 110 15.98 28.30 -10.69
C VAL A 110 17.44 28.78 -10.55
N VAL A 111 18.31 28.03 -9.86
CA VAL A 111 19.59 28.54 -9.32
C VAL A 111 20.84 27.78 -9.79
N ARG A 112 20.76 26.51 -10.24
CA ARG A 112 21.97 25.65 -10.41
C ARG A 112 22.00 24.71 -11.63
N SER A 113 23.19 24.16 -11.86
CA SER A 113 23.62 23.35 -13.03
C SER A 113 22.82 22.05 -13.26
N SER A 114 22.61 21.71 -14.54
CA SER A 114 21.82 20.56 -15.04
C SER A 114 22.11 19.18 -14.44
N ILE A 115 23.34 18.90 -13.98
CA ILE A 115 23.74 17.56 -13.49
C ILE A 115 23.14 17.25 -12.10
N LEU A 116 23.14 18.24 -11.20
CA LEU A 116 22.59 18.05 -9.84
C LEU A 116 21.08 17.81 -9.91
N VAL A 117 20.37 18.62 -10.70
CA VAL A 117 18.93 18.47 -10.95
C VAL A 117 18.62 17.06 -11.46
N SER A 118 19.34 16.56 -12.47
CA SER A 118 19.12 15.22 -13.01
C SER A 118 19.35 14.11 -11.98
N THR A 119 20.30 14.29 -11.06
CA THR A 119 20.58 13.29 -10.03
C THR A 119 19.46 13.24 -8.98
N PHE A 120 19.00 14.41 -8.53
CA PHE A 120 17.90 14.50 -7.57
C PHE A 120 16.58 13.99 -8.15
N THR A 121 16.26 14.32 -9.41
CA THR A 121 15.07 13.79 -10.10
C THR A 121 15.11 12.26 -10.23
N PHE A 122 16.27 11.66 -10.45
CA PHE A 122 16.39 10.20 -10.45
C PHE A 122 16.16 9.60 -9.06
N ILE A 123 16.65 10.25 -8.00
CA ILE A 123 16.46 9.81 -6.62
C ILE A 123 14.98 9.91 -6.22
N GLU A 124 14.32 11.03 -6.52
CA GLU A 124 12.88 11.26 -6.37
C GLU A 124 12.08 10.11 -7.00
N PHE A 125 12.25 9.89 -8.30
CA PHE A 125 11.59 8.79 -9.01
C PHE A 125 11.84 7.41 -8.37
N ALA A 126 13.08 7.14 -7.94
CA ALA A 126 13.41 5.88 -7.27
C ALA A 126 12.73 5.74 -5.89
N VAL A 127 12.59 6.83 -5.13
CA VAL A 127 11.88 6.86 -3.85
C VAL A 127 10.40 6.54 -4.07
N GLY A 128 9.74 7.21 -5.02
CA GLY A 128 8.34 6.95 -5.36
C GLY A 128 8.10 5.49 -5.77
N LEU A 129 8.97 4.92 -6.61
CA LEU A 129 8.90 3.50 -6.97
C LEU A 129 9.04 2.56 -5.77
N VAL A 130 9.94 2.84 -4.84
CA VAL A 130 10.10 2.03 -3.62
C VAL A 130 8.88 2.17 -2.71
N ALA A 131 8.31 3.36 -2.59
CA ALA A 131 7.09 3.61 -1.82
C ALA A 131 5.93 2.76 -2.34
N VAL A 132 5.68 2.80 -3.66
CA VAL A 132 4.62 2.00 -4.29
C VAL A 132 4.91 0.52 -4.23
N ALA A 133 6.17 0.08 -4.34
CA ALA A 133 6.52 -1.32 -4.15
C ALA A 133 6.18 -1.84 -2.75
N PHE A 134 6.44 -1.04 -1.70
CA PHE A 134 6.06 -1.38 -0.32
C PHE A 134 4.54 -1.43 -0.14
N ALA A 135 3.82 -0.43 -0.65
CA ALA A 135 2.36 -0.41 -0.58
C ALA A 135 1.73 -1.60 -1.34
N ALA A 136 2.22 -1.89 -2.55
CA ALA A 136 1.80 -3.02 -3.36
C ALA A 136 2.03 -4.36 -2.66
N TYR A 137 3.23 -4.54 -2.09
CA TYR A 137 3.56 -5.74 -1.33
C TYR A 137 2.63 -5.91 -0.12
N SER A 138 2.40 -4.84 0.64
CA SER A 138 1.51 -4.86 1.81
C SER A 138 0.08 -5.25 1.43
N LEU A 139 -0.49 -4.57 0.42
CA LEU A 139 -1.85 -4.84 -0.05
C LEU A 139 -2.01 -6.24 -0.65
N ASP A 140 -1.04 -6.72 -1.43
CA ASP A 140 -1.10 -8.08 -1.99
C ASP A 140 -1.16 -9.13 -0.87
N ARG A 141 -0.28 -9.00 0.13
CA ARG A 141 -0.23 -9.92 1.28
C ARG A 141 -1.44 -9.80 2.18
N LEU A 142 -2.00 -8.59 2.35
CA LEU A 142 -3.26 -8.35 3.02
C LEU A 142 -4.40 -9.13 2.32
N LEU A 143 -4.56 -8.96 1.01
CA LEU A 143 -5.62 -9.62 0.24
C LEU A 143 -5.50 -11.15 0.26
N VAL A 144 -4.28 -11.67 0.17
CA VAL A 144 -4.02 -13.12 0.28
C VAL A 144 -4.38 -13.63 1.67
N THR A 145 -4.04 -12.88 2.73
CA THR A 145 -4.35 -13.24 4.11
C THR A 145 -5.86 -13.25 4.33
N LEU A 146 -6.57 -12.20 3.90
CA LEU A 146 -8.03 -12.14 3.97
C LEU A 146 -8.69 -13.29 3.20
N LYS A 147 -8.19 -13.62 2.00
CA LYS A 147 -8.68 -14.77 1.22
C LYS A 147 -8.49 -16.09 1.96
N SER A 148 -7.39 -16.25 2.70
CA SER A 148 -7.15 -17.44 3.53
C SER A 148 -8.12 -17.54 4.70
N VAL A 149 -8.42 -16.41 5.37
CA VAL A 149 -9.39 -16.33 6.47
C VAL A 149 -10.80 -16.71 5.99
N VAL A 150 -11.21 -16.22 4.81
CA VAL A 150 -12.52 -16.54 4.22
C VAL A 150 -12.65 -18.01 3.84
N LYS A 151 -11.57 -18.64 3.36
CA LYS A 151 -11.57 -20.06 2.98
C LYS A 151 -11.57 -21.00 4.18
N GLN A 152 -10.93 -20.60 5.28
CA GLN A 152 -10.83 -21.38 6.51
C GLN A 152 -11.31 -20.53 7.69
N PRO A 153 -12.63 -20.28 7.79
CA PRO A 153 -13.20 -19.60 8.93
C PRO A 153 -13.08 -20.52 10.15
N ARG A 154 -11.95 -20.45 10.86
CA ARG A 154 -11.83 -21.02 12.20
C ARG A 154 -12.55 -20.08 13.15
N PHE A 155 -13.87 -20.17 13.17
CA PHE A 155 -14.64 -19.68 14.30
C PHE A 155 -14.49 -20.77 15.38
N VAL A 156 -13.76 -20.43 16.43
CA VAL A 156 -13.77 -21.19 17.70
C VAL A 156 -15.05 -20.84 18.44
#